data_AF-A0A2L1UZA8-F1
#
_entry.id   AF-A0A2L1UZA8-F1
#
_cell.length_a   1.000
_cell.length_b   1.000
_cell.length_c   1.000
_cell.angle_alpha   90.00
_cell.angle_beta   90.00
_cell.angle_gamma   90.00
#
_symmetry.space_group_name_H-M   'P 1'
#
loop_
_entity.id
_entity.type
_entity.pdbx_description
1 polymer ?
#
loop_
_entity_poly.entity_id
_entity_poly.type
_entity_poly.pdbx_seq_one_letter_code
_entity_poly.pdbx_strand_id
1 'polypeptide(L)'
;MSNSKKTTASKSAKLSPIVNREEQIKVTEQALVNVPVEMVPFSQLALSPLNVRKAEPDPVKLQELADTIKAVGVLHNLIVHRLPEGQLGAAAGGRRFRALNILLVAGAIARITPCR
;
A
#
# COMPACT_ATOMS: atom_id res chain seq x y z
N MET A 1 -8.36 -40.52 -48.08
CA MET A 1 -8.19 -40.38 -46.61
C MET A 1 -8.03 -38.90 -46.32
N SER A 2 -9.12 -38.14 -46.18
CA SER A 2 -9.92 -38.00 -44.96
C SER A 2 -9.22 -37.13 -43.91
N ASN A 3 -9.78 -35.91 -43.77
CA ASN A 3 -9.56 -34.83 -42.80
C ASN A 3 -9.35 -35.20 -41.32
N SER A 4 -8.63 -34.30 -40.62
CA SER A 4 -9.08 -33.57 -39.41
C SER A 4 -8.11 -32.41 -39.18
N LYS A 5 -8.41 -31.11 -39.38
CA LYS A 5 -9.50 -30.22 -38.92
C LYS A 5 -9.55 -29.99 -37.39
N LYS A 6 -8.97 -28.85 -36.99
CA LYS A 6 -9.45 -27.91 -35.95
C LYS A 6 -8.71 -26.58 -36.21
N THR A 7 -9.21 -25.62 -36.98
CA THR A 7 -10.18 -24.56 -36.62
C THR A 7 -10.17 -24.18 -35.13
N THR A 8 -9.72 -22.97 -34.80
CA THR A 8 -10.59 -21.82 -34.48
C THR A 8 -9.78 -20.53 -34.36
N ALA A 9 -10.30 -19.48 -34.99
CA ALA A 9 -9.81 -18.11 -34.91
C ALA A 9 -10.21 -17.44 -33.60
N SER A 10 -9.37 -16.51 -33.11
CA SER A 10 -9.84 -15.29 -32.46
C SER A 10 -8.69 -14.28 -32.33
N LYS A 11 -8.68 -13.31 -33.27
CA LYS A 11 -8.20 -11.94 -32.99
C LYS A 11 -8.98 -11.39 -31.78
N SER A 12 -8.36 -10.47 -31.03
CA SER A 12 -8.86 -9.63 -29.90
C SER A 12 -8.17 -10.04 -28.59
N ALA A 13 -7.49 -9.18 -27.82
CA ALA A 13 -7.73 -7.75 -27.60
C ALA A 13 -6.42 -6.95 -27.50
N LYS A 14 -6.27 -5.96 -28.38
CA LYS A 14 -5.60 -4.71 -28.01
C LYS A 14 -6.62 -3.89 -27.21
N LEU A 15 -6.43 -3.72 -25.91
CA LEU A 15 -6.81 -2.50 -25.19
C LEU A 15 -6.23 -2.52 -23.76
N SER A 16 -5.03 -1.96 -23.59
CA SER A 16 -4.91 -0.93 -22.56
C SER A 16 -4.79 0.36 -23.34
N PRO A 17 -5.66 1.36 -23.12
CA PRO A 17 -5.36 2.67 -23.65
C PRO A 17 -4.01 3.05 -23.04
N ILE A 18 -3.13 3.62 -23.84
CA ILE A 18 -2.05 4.46 -23.34
C ILE A 18 -2.77 5.66 -22.72
N VAL A 19 -3.33 5.45 -21.53
CA VAL A 19 -3.97 6.49 -20.73
C VAL A 19 -2.84 7.39 -20.28
N ASN A 20 -2.96 8.66 -20.62
CA ASN A 20 -2.01 9.72 -20.27
C ASN A 20 -1.57 9.52 -18.82
N ARG A 21 -0.31 9.15 -18.59
CA ARG A 21 0.21 8.84 -17.24
C ARG A 21 -0.04 10.02 -16.28
N GLU A 22 0.02 11.23 -16.82
CA GLU A 22 -0.25 12.48 -16.12
C GLU A 22 -1.71 12.59 -15.67
N GLU A 23 -2.67 12.19 -16.51
CA GLU A 23 -4.09 12.17 -16.14
C GLU A 23 -4.34 11.12 -15.06
N GLN A 24 -3.72 9.94 -15.14
CA GLN A 24 -3.84 8.92 -14.10
C GLN A 24 -3.24 9.39 -12.77
N ILE A 25 -2.09 10.06 -12.79
CA ILE A 25 -1.49 10.64 -11.59
C ILE A 25 -2.42 11.68 -10.99
N LYS A 26 -2.94 12.63 -11.80
CA LYS A 26 -3.88 13.66 -11.33
C LYS A 26 -5.16 13.07 -10.75
N VAL A 27 -5.75 12.08 -11.41
CA VAL A 27 -6.96 11.39 -10.92
C VAL A 27 -6.66 10.65 -9.60
N THR A 28 -5.51 9.98 -9.51
CA THR A 28 -5.10 9.27 -8.29
C THR A 28 -4.84 10.25 -7.14
N GLU A 29 -4.15 11.35 -7.39
CA GLU A 29 -3.90 12.41 -6.40
C GLU A 29 -5.21 13.03 -5.90
N GLN A 30 -6.13 13.38 -6.80
CA GLN A 30 -7.44 13.92 -6.44
C GLN A 30 -8.26 12.92 -5.61
N ALA A 31 -8.26 11.64 -6.00
CA ALA A 31 -8.91 10.59 -5.22
C ALA A 31 -8.29 10.50 -3.83
N LEU A 32 -6.95 10.47 -3.74
CA LEU A 32 -6.23 10.40 -2.47
C LEU A 32 -6.53 11.60 -1.59
N VAL A 33 -6.70 12.83 -2.11
CA VAL A 33 -6.99 14.03 -1.31
C VAL A 33 -8.40 14.02 -0.69
N ASN A 34 -9.34 13.26 -1.25
CA ASN A 34 -10.74 13.25 -0.79
C ASN A 34 -11.08 12.07 0.13
N VAL A 35 -10.21 11.05 0.25
CA VAL A 35 -10.49 9.86 1.07
C VAL A 35 -10.45 10.21 2.56
N PRO A 36 -11.44 9.84 3.38
CA PRO A 36 -11.39 10.10 4.82
C PRO A 36 -10.26 9.32 5.52
N VAL A 37 -9.81 9.82 6.66
CA VAL A 37 -8.83 9.11 7.51
C VAL A 37 -9.58 8.25 8.50
N GLU A 38 -9.29 6.96 8.51
CA GLU A 38 -9.90 5.97 9.39
C GLU A 38 -8.88 5.46 10.43
N MET A 39 -9.34 5.27 11.66
CA MET A 39 -8.51 4.68 12.72
C MET A 39 -8.62 3.17 12.63
N VAL A 40 -7.55 2.53 12.16
CA VAL A 40 -7.52 1.08 11.92
C VAL A 40 -6.65 0.40 12.97
N PRO A 41 -7.07 -0.75 13.54
CA PRO A 41 -6.21 -1.56 14.39
C PRO A 41 -4.99 -2.06 13.63
N PHE A 42 -3.79 -1.91 14.21
CA PHE A 42 -2.54 -2.33 13.56
C PHE A 42 -2.50 -3.83 13.26
N SER A 43 -3.24 -4.66 14.00
CA SER A 43 -3.37 -6.10 13.75
C SER A 43 -4.02 -6.44 12.41
N GLN A 44 -4.76 -5.51 11.80
CA GLN A 44 -5.39 -5.68 10.49
C GLN A 44 -4.51 -5.16 9.35
N LEU A 45 -3.39 -4.51 9.68
CA LEU A 45 -2.47 -3.90 8.73
C LEU A 45 -1.31 -4.84 8.38
N ALA A 46 -1.02 -4.96 7.10
CA ALA A 46 0.15 -5.66 6.58
C ALA A 46 0.90 -4.77 5.57
N LEU A 47 2.16 -5.10 5.27
CA LEU A 47 2.85 -4.46 4.15
C LEU A 47 2.27 -4.98 2.83
N SER A 48 1.87 -4.05 1.95
CA SER A 48 1.35 -4.42 0.64
C SER A 48 2.47 -4.82 -0.32
N PRO A 49 2.25 -5.81 -1.20
CA PRO A 49 3.14 -6.09 -2.33
C PRO A 49 3.23 -4.93 -3.34
N LEU A 50 2.29 -3.97 -3.30
CA LEU A 50 2.28 -2.78 -4.14
C LEU A 50 3.23 -1.68 -3.65
N ASN A 51 3.86 -1.85 -2.49
CA ASN A 51 4.84 -0.89 -1.99
C ASN A 51 6.12 -0.95 -2.85
N VAL A 52 6.31 0.08 -3.67
CA VAL A 52 7.38 0.18 -4.69
C VAL A 52 8.79 0.06 -4.09
N ARG A 53 8.96 0.43 -2.80
CA ARG A 53 10.24 0.32 -2.10
C ARG A 53 10.41 -1.07 -1.50
N LYS A 54 11.13 -1.94 -2.24
CA LYS A 54 11.49 -3.30 -1.78
C LYS A 54 12.72 -3.36 -0.87
N ALA A 55 13.56 -2.33 -0.88
CA ALA A 55 14.77 -2.28 -0.06
C ALA A 55 14.43 -2.14 1.43
N GLU A 56 15.06 -2.98 2.25
CA GLU A 56 14.97 -2.85 3.70
C GLU A 56 15.58 -1.51 4.14
N PRO A 57 14.88 -0.74 4.98
CA PRO A 57 15.43 0.50 5.51
C PRO A 57 16.58 0.21 6.48
N ASP A 58 17.55 1.12 6.49
CA ASP A 58 18.62 1.15 7.50
C ASP A 58 18.01 1.12 8.92
N PRO A 59 18.38 0.13 9.76
CA PRO A 59 17.79 -0.04 11.08
C PRO A 59 18.01 1.17 12.00
N VAL A 60 19.14 1.87 11.87
CA VAL A 60 19.44 3.05 12.70
C VAL A 60 18.46 4.17 12.39
N LYS A 61 18.29 4.49 11.11
CA LYS A 61 17.33 5.51 10.64
C LYS A 61 15.88 5.12 10.86
N LEU A 62 15.60 3.83 10.99
CA LEU A 62 14.27 3.34 11.31
C LEU A 62 13.96 3.54 12.80
N GLN A 63 14.95 3.31 13.67
CA GLN A 63 14.82 3.57 15.10
C GLN A 63 14.67 5.06 15.39
N GLU A 64 15.47 5.92 14.77
CA GLU A 64 15.31 7.39 14.88
C GLU A 64 13.90 7.86 14.47
N LEU A 65 13.35 7.25 13.41
CA LEU A 65 11.98 7.53 12.98
C LEU A 65 10.96 7.03 14.01
N ALA A 66 11.19 5.86 14.62
CA ALA A 66 10.34 5.35 15.69
C ALA A 66 10.35 6.29 16.90
N ASP A 67 11.53 6.77 17.31
CA ASP A 67 11.65 7.71 18.43
C ASP A 67 10.96 9.05 18.14
N THR A 68 11.06 9.53 16.89
CA THR A 68 10.34 10.71 16.42
C THR A 68 8.82 10.50 16.46
N ILE A 69 8.33 9.35 15.97
CA ILE A 69 6.91 9.00 16.00
C ILE A 69 6.41 8.86 17.44
N LYS A 70 7.24 8.34 18.36
CA LYS A 70 6.89 8.26 19.77
C LYS A 70 6.75 9.65 20.42
N ALA A 71 7.60 10.60 20.03
CA ALA A 71 7.59 11.95 20.58
C ALA A 71 6.47 12.85 20.01
N VAL A 72 6.26 12.81 18.69
CA VAL A 72 5.38 13.75 17.97
C VAL A 72 4.09 13.08 17.46
N GLY A 73 4.08 11.76 17.33
CA GLY A 73 3.01 11.02 16.68
C GLY A 73 3.21 10.85 15.17
N VAL A 74 2.26 10.18 14.52
CA VAL A 74 2.28 9.94 13.08
C VAL A 74 1.72 11.16 12.35
N LEU A 75 2.59 11.99 11.78
CA LEU A 75 2.19 13.20 11.04
C LEU A 75 1.62 12.91 9.65
N HIS A 76 2.11 11.85 9.01
CA HIS A 76 1.63 11.42 7.71
C HIS A 76 0.99 10.05 7.82
N ASN A 77 -0.27 9.97 7.44
CA ASN A 77 -1.06 8.73 7.50
C ASN A 77 -0.51 7.68 6.52
N LEU A 78 -0.74 6.42 6.84
CA LEU A 78 -0.45 5.32 5.93
C LEU A 78 -1.51 5.29 4.83
N ILE A 79 -1.09 5.00 3.59
CA ILE A 79 -2.04 4.74 2.50
C ILE A 79 -2.23 3.24 2.44
N VAL A 80 -3.45 2.80 2.65
CA VAL A 80 -3.82 1.39 2.71
C VAL A 80 -4.81 1.06 1.59
N HIS A 81 -4.83 -0.21 1.20
CA HIS A 81 -5.88 -0.73 0.34
C HIS A 81 -6.35 -2.08 0.88
N ARG A 82 -7.56 -2.49 0.50
CA ARG A 82 -8.07 -3.82 0.85
C ARG A 82 -7.28 -4.91 0.12
N LEU A 83 -6.83 -5.91 0.86
CA LEU A 83 -6.28 -7.15 0.33
C LEU A 83 -7.40 -8.18 0.11
N PRO A 84 -7.16 -9.22 -0.72
CA PRO A 84 -8.13 -10.28 -0.97
C PRO A 84 -8.64 -10.97 0.30
N GLU A 85 -7.78 -11.06 1.32
CA GLU A 85 -8.05 -11.73 2.59
C GLU A 85 -8.84 -10.86 3.60
N GLY A 86 -9.38 -9.71 3.18
CA GLY A 86 -10.08 -8.76 4.05
C GLY A 86 -9.15 -7.94 4.97
N GLN A 87 -7.83 -8.14 4.86
CA GLN A 87 -6.81 -7.34 5.54
C GLN A 87 -6.57 -6.01 4.80
N LEU A 88 -5.88 -5.08 5.46
CA LEU A 88 -5.50 -3.80 4.89
C LEU A 88 -3.99 -3.75 4.64
N GLY A 89 -3.60 -3.47 3.40
CA GLY A 89 -2.21 -3.45 2.97
C GLY A 89 -1.71 -2.04 2.82
N ALA A 90 -0.65 -1.67 3.55
CA ALA A 90 0.03 -0.39 3.40
C ALA A 90 0.76 -0.34 2.06
N ALA A 91 0.16 0.34 1.07
CA ALA A 91 0.75 0.60 -0.25
C ALA A 91 1.82 1.69 -0.20
N ALA A 92 1.67 2.67 0.69
CA ALA A 92 2.66 3.72 0.92
C ALA A 92 2.88 3.99 2.41
N GLY A 93 4.13 4.36 2.73
CA GLY A 93 4.54 4.60 4.11
C GLY A 93 5.17 3.38 4.80
N GLY A 94 5.73 2.43 4.05
CA GLY A 94 6.33 1.21 4.61
C GLY A 94 7.38 1.44 5.71
N ARG A 95 8.15 2.54 5.68
CA ARG A 95 9.05 2.92 6.78
C ARG A 95 8.31 3.27 8.07
N ARG A 96 7.22 4.05 7.96
CA ARG A 96 6.35 4.41 9.09
C ARG A 96 5.66 3.17 9.64
N PHE A 97 5.17 2.28 8.78
CA PHE A 97 4.62 1.00 9.20
C PHE A 97 5.61 0.18 10.03
N ARG A 98 6.87 0.07 9.57
CA ARG A 98 7.92 -0.66 10.31
C ARG A 98 8.31 0.02 11.62
N ALA A 99 8.42 1.34 11.64
CA ALA A 99 8.70 2.11 12.86
C ALA A 99 7.57 1.94 13.89
N LEU A 100 6.31 1.99 13.44
CA LEU A 100 5.14 1.70 14.28
C LEU A 100 5.16 0.27 14.80
N ASN A 101 5.55 -0.70 13.99
CA ASN A 101 5.69 -2.09 14.43
C ASN A 101 6.73 -2.22 15.56
N ILE A 102 7.87 -1.54 15.47
CA ILE A 102 8.88 -1.51 16.54
C ILE A 102 8.29 -0.96 17.84
N LEU A 103 7.60 0.18 17.77
CA LEU A 103 6.99 0.81 18.95
C LEU A 103 5.85 -0.03 19.53
N LEU A 104 5.08 -0.73 18.69
CA LEU A 104 3.99 -1.60 19.11
C LEU A 104 4.52 -2.83 19.86
N VAL A 105 5.59 -3.45 19.34
CA VAL A 105 6.27 -4.56 20.01
C VAL A 105 6.88 -4.11 21.34
N ALA A 106 7.41 -2.88 21.39
CA ALA A 106 7.90 -2.26 22.62
C ALA A 106 6.79 -1.80 23.58
N GLY A 107 5.51 -1.88 23.20
CA GLY A 107 4.38 -1.44 24.02
C GLY A 107 4.30 0.08 24.24
N ALA A 108 4.98 0.86 23.42
CA ALA A 108 5.15 2.31 23.61
C ALA A 108 4.03 3.17 22.99
N ILE A 109 3.17 2.58 22.14
CA ILE A 109 2.10 3.30 21.42
C ILE A 109 0.79 2.51 21.42
N ALA A 110 -0.32 3.22 21.14
CA ALA A 110 -1.63 2.61 20.97
C ALA A 110 -1.68 1.66 19.77
N ARG A 111 -2.51 0.61 19.84
CA ARG A 111 -2.67 -0.40 18.77
C ARG A 111 -3.54 0.10 17.60
N ILE A 112 -3.88 1.39 17.55
CA ILE A 112 -4.69 2.01 16.51
C ILE A 112 -3.85 3.03 15.73
N THR A 113 -3.97 3.03 14.41
CA THR A 113 -3.16 3.85 13.51
C THR A 113 -4.05 4.57 12.49
N PRO A 114 -3.84 5.88 12.27
CA PRO A 114 -4.57 6.60 11.22
C PRO A 114 -4.14 6.13 9.84
N CYS A 115 -5.10 5.62 9.07
CA CYS A 115 -4.91 5.11 7.72
C CYS A 115 -5.86 5.83 6.75
N ARG A 116 -5.45 5.93 5.49
CA ARG A 116 -6.22 6.50 4.39
C ARG A 116 -6.32 5.50 3.27
#